data_AF-A0A9E6JMV0-F1
#
_entry.id   AF-A0A9E6JMV0-F1
#
_cell.length_a   1.000
_cell.length_b   1.000
_cell.length_c   1.000
_cell.angle_alpha   90.00
_cell.angle_beta   90.00
_cell.angle_gamma   90.00
#
_symmetry.space_group_name_H-M   'P 1'
#
loop_
_entity.id
_entity.type
_entity.pdbx_description
1 polymer ?
#
loop_
_entity_poly.entity_id
_entity_poly.type
_entity_poly.pdbx_seq_one_letter_code
_entity_poly.pdbx_strand_id
1 'polypeptide(L)'
;MRFTRFALPCLLSVLPLAGGELPVEAQAKFIKILAISAGSPGRLACNDPAVMAQLAKMGFTHDPAAKVAWAANEGEVRSLKAPGRLIICGKLELLMAGGSAAIVDESGKPSIYLSMLNLSNTGVTLSDAVLKIAKRL
;
A
#
# COMPACT_ATOMS: atom_id res chain seq x y z
N MET A 1 -32.81 -43.40 30.74
CA MET A 1 -31.55 -43.30 29.97
C MET A 1 -31.73 -42.26 28.86
N ARG A 2 -30.86 -41.26 28.87
CA ARG A 2 -30.43 -40.31 27.81
C ARG A 2 -31.49 -39.53 26.99
N PHE A 3 -31.70 -38.29 27.43
CA PHE A 3 -32.03 -37.13 26.60
C PHE A 3 -30.89 -36.84 25.61
N THR A 4 -31.19 -36.72 24.32
CA THR A 4 -30.25 -36.17 23.34
C THR A 4 -30.81 -34.86 22.79
N ARG A 5 -30.33 -33.76 23.38
CA ARG A 5 -30.52 -32.38 22.94
C ARG A 5 -29.84 -32.22 21.57
N PHE A 6 -30.60 -31.84 20.55
CA PHE A 6 -30.06 -31.36 19.29
C PHE A 6 -29.47 -29.96 19.53
N ALA A 7 -28.14 -29.89 19.57
CA ALA A 7 -27.42 -28.63 19.65
C ALA A 7 -27.29 -28.04 18.23
N LEU A 8 -27.82 -26.84 18.08
CA LEU A 8 -27.68 -25.96 16.92
C LEU A 8 -26.20 -25.55 16.79
N PRO A 9 -25.47 -25.88 15.71
CA PRO A 9 -24.17 -25.27 15.47
C PRO A 9 -24.40 -23.86 14.94
N CYS A 10 -24.20 -22.89 15.83
CA CYS A 10 -24.11 -21.47 15.51
C CYS A 10 -22.99 -21.28 14.48
N LEU A 11 -23.36 -21.06 13.21
CA LEU A 11 -22.44 -20.64 12.16
C LEU A 11 -21.98 -19.22 12.50
N LEU A 12 -20.86 -19.11 13.21
CA LEU A 12 -20.06 -17.89 13.29
C LEU A 12 -19.57 -17.58 11.87
N SER A 13 -20.33 -16.75 11.17
CA SER A 13 -19.85 -16.06 9.98
C SER A 13 -18.68 -15.19 10.39
N VAL A 14 -17.47 -15.70 10.13
CA VAL A 14 -16.25 -14.92 10.08
C VAL A 14 -16.47 -13.89 8.97
N LEU A 15 -16.90 -12.68 9.36
CA LEU A 15 -16.72 -11.51 8.52
C LEU A 15 -15.22 -11.47 8.21
N PRO A 16 -14.77 -11.62 6.95
CA PRO A 16 -13.44 -11.16 6.65
C PRO A 16 -13.47 -9.69 7.04
N LEU A 17 -12.58 -9.29 7.95
CA LEU A 17 -12.24 -7.90 8.15
C LEU A 17 -11.55 -7.48 6.84
N ALA A 18 -12.37 -7.26 5.81
CA ALA A 18 -11.95 -7.01 4.45
C ALA A 18 -11.48 -5.56 4.41
N GLY A 19 -10.26 -5.35 4.89
CA GLY A 19 -9.45 -4.26 4.35
C GLY A 19 -9.22 -4.57 2.88
N GLY A 20 -10.16 -4.12 2.05
CA GLY A 20 -10.17 -4.38 0.62
C GLY A 20 -9.00 -3.67 -0.06
N GLU A 21 -8.54 -4.24 -1.18
CA GLU A 21 -7.68 -3.51 -2.09
C GLU A 21 -8.48 -2.31 -2.65
N LEU A 22 -7.95 -1.10 -2.50
CA LEU A 22 -8.61 0.10 -3.01
C LEU A 22 -8.78 0.01 -4.54
N PRO A 23 -9.81 0.64 -5.12
CA PRO A 23 -9.90 0.73 -6.57
C PRO A 23 -8.66 1.42 -7.15
N VAL A 24 -8.19 0.95 -8.31
CA VAL A 24 -6.94 1.40 -8.96
C VAL A 24 -6.86 2.92 -9.12
N GLU A 25 -7.99 3.58 -9.37
CA GLU A 25 -8.05 5.04 -9.47
C GLU A 25 -7.73 5.73 -8.13
N ALA A 26 -8.25 5.20 -7.01
CA ALA A 26 -7.93 5.71 -5.69
C ALA A 26 -6.46 5.45 -5.35
N GLN A 27 -5.97 4.23 -5.61
CA GLN A 27 -4.56 3.89 -5.43
C GLN A 27 -3.65 4.88 -6.16
N ALA A 28 -3.91 5.15 -7.45
CA ALA A 28 -3.13 6.10 -8.25
C ALA A 28 -3.10 7.52 -7.64
N LYS A 29 -4.21 8.01 -7.07
CA LYS A 29 -4.25 9.32 -6.40
C LYS A 29 -3.35 9.35 -5.16
N PHE A 30 -3.38 8.31 -4.33
CA PHE A 30 -2.54 8.22 -3.14
C PHE A 30 -1.06 8.00 -3.49
N ILE A 31 -0.78 7.18 -4.50
CA ILE A 31 0.57 6.99 -5.04
C ILE A 31 1.13 8.33 -5.52
N LYS A 32 0.35 9.14 -6.23
CA LYS A 32 0.75 10.48 -6.66
C LYS A 32 1.10 11.39 -5.47
N ILE A 33 0.27 11.40 -4.42
CA ILE A 33 0.54 12.19 -3.20
C ILE A 33 1.87 11.77 -2.57
N LEU A 34 2.08 10.47 -2.41
CA LEU A 34 3.32 9.93 -1.83
C LEU A 34 4.54 10.19 -2.72
N ALA A 35 4.41 10.07 -4.04
CA ALA A 35 5.50 10.34 -4.97
C ALA A 35 5.92 11.81 -4.99
N ILE A 36 4.97 12.74 -4.96
CA ILE A 36 5.26 14.18 -4.83
C ILE A 36 5.93 14.46 -3.47
N SER A 37 5.39 13.87 -2.40
CA SER A 37 5.89 14.03 -1.04
C SER A 37 7.33 13.52 -0.87
N ALA A 38 7.67 12.41 -1.54
CA ALA A 38 9.00 11.79 -1.55
C ALA A 38 9.99 12.46 -2.53
N GLY A 39 9.61 13.55 -3.21
CA GLY A 39 10.46 14.24 -4.17
C GLY A 39 10.68 13.47 -5.48
N SER A 40 9.70 12.65 -5.90
CA SER A 40 9.64 11.96 -7.20
C SER A 40 8.42 12.40 -8.02
N PRO A 41 8.23 13.70 -8.27
CA PRO A 41 7.05 14.17 -9.01
C PRO A 41 7.07 13.63 -10.45
N GLY A 42 5.97 13.01 -10.86
CA GLY A 42 5.76 12.55 -12.23
C GLY A 42 6.58 11.32 -12.65
N ARG A 43 7.28 10.66 -11.72
CA ARG A 43 8.09 9.45 -12.00
C ARG A 43 7.84 8.37 -10.97
N LEU A 44 7.58 7.16 -11.43
CA LEU A 44 7.33 5.99 -10.58
C LEU A 44 7.88 4.71 -11.21
N ALA A 45 8.51 3.86 -10.41
CA ALA A 45 8.84 2.49 -10.79
C ALA A 45 7.62 1.59 -10.49
N CYS A 46 6.99 1.02 -11.51
CA CYS A 46 5.76 0.26 -11.32
C CYS A 46 5.56 -0.71 -12.48
N ASN A 47 5.45 -1.99 -12.14
CA ASN A 47 5.27 -3.06 -13.11
C ASN A 47 3.78 -3.34 -13.39
N ASP A 48 2.86 -2.73 -12.62
CA ASP A 48 1.43 -2.91 -12.77
C ASP A 48 0.88 -1.99 -13.89
N PRO A 49 0.41 -2.57 -15.02
CA PRO A 49 -0.04 -1.78 -16.16
C PRO A 49 -1.35 -1.02 -15.87
N ALA A 50 -2.21 -1.53 -14.99
CA ALA A 50 -3.48 -0.87 -14.65
C ALA A 50 -3.23 0.37 -13.79
N VAL A 51 -2.35 0.26 -12.79
CA VAL A 51 -1.92 1.39 -11.96
C VAL A 51 -1.16 2.41 -12.80
N MET A 52 -0.24 1.97 -13.66
CA MET A 52 0.49 2.86 -14.55
C MET A 52 -0.40 3.58 -15.55
N ALA A 53 -1.43 2.93 -16.11
CA ALA A 53 -2.37 3.59 -17.02
C ALA A 53 -3.14 4.73 -16.33
N GLN A 54 -3.54 4.56 -15.06
CA GLN A 54 -4.19 5.63 -14.30
C GLN A 54 -3.22 6.74 -13.93
N LEU A 55 -2.00 6.38 -13.53
CA LEU A 55 -0.94 7.35 -13.22
C LEU A 55 -0.53 8.17 -14.44
N ALA A 56 -0.48 7.58 -15.63
CA ALA A 56 -0.19 8.27 -16.89
C ALA A 56 -1.18 9.40 -17.17
N LYS A 57 -2.48 9.16 -16.93
CA LYS A 57 -3.52 10.22 -17.01
C LYS A 57 -3.28 11.37 -16.02
N MET A 58 -2.54 11.11 -14.95
CA MET A 58 -2.19 12.10 -13.93
C MET A 58 -0.82 12.75 -14.14
N GLY A 59 -0.15 12.46 -15.26
CA GLY A 59 1.15 13.03 -15.65
C GLY A 59 2.37 12.25 -15.16
N PHE A 60 2.21 10.98 -14.78
CA PHE A 60 3.33 10.11 -14.37
C PHE A 60 3.86 9.28 -15.51
N THR A 61 5.17 9.10 -15.54
CA THR A 61 5.85 8.17 -16.44
C THR A 61 6.46 7.01 -15.66
N HIS A 62 6.54 5.85 -16.32
CA HIS A 62 7.27 4.72 -15.78
C HIS A 62 8.78 5.03 -15.83
N ASP A 63 9.42 5.04 -14.67
CA ASP A 63 10.87 5.22 -14.55
C ASP A 63 11.42 4.19 -13.56
N PRO A 64 12.16 3.16 -14.03
CA PRO A 64 12.72 2.14 -13.15
C PRO A 64 13.78 2.68 -12.19
N ALA A 65 14.30 3.90 -12.39
CA ALA A 65 15.22 4.59 -11.49
C ALA A 65 14.52 5.55 -10.52
N ALA A 66 13.19 5.63 -10.54
CA ALA A 66 12.44 6.52 -9.64
C ALA A 66 12.72 6.22 -8.16
N LYS A 67 12.63 7.29 -7.34
CA LYS A 67 12.74 7.20 -5.88
C LYS A 67 11.49 6.59 -5.24
N VAL A 68 10.41 6.46 -5.98
CA VAL A 68 9.18 5.84 -5.51
C VAL A 68 8.81 4.70 -6.43
N ALA A 69 8.40 3.58 -5.82
CA ALA A 69 7.93 2.41 -6.52
C ALA A 69 6.56 1.96 -6.02
N TRP A 70 5.76 1.36 -6.90
CA TRP A 70 4.54 0.63 -6.54
C TRP A 70 4.76 -0.87 -6.68
N ALA A 71 4.35 -1.61 -5.66
CA ALA A 71 4.39 -3.07 -5.64
C ALA A 71 3.03 -3.64 -5.25
N ALA A 72 2.48 -4.51 -6.10
CA ALA A 72 1.22 -5.20 -5.87
C ALA A 72 1.38 -6.48 -5.03
N ASN A 73 2.58 -7.06 -4.99
CA ASN A 73 2.87 -8.32 -4.33
C ASN A 73 4.29 -8.35 -3.72
N GLU A 74 4.57 -9.37 -2.92
CA GLU A 74 5.85 -9.53 -2.23
C GLU A 74 7.05 -9.67 -3.18
N GLY A 75 6.87 -10.35 -4.31
CA GLY A 75 7.92 -10.51 -5.32
C GLY A 75 8.34 -9.17 -5.92
N GLU A 76 7.38 -8.28 -6.18
CA GLU A 76 7.62 -6.92 -6.63
C GLU A 76 8.28 -6.06 -5.56
N VAL A 77 7.85 -6.15 -4.30
CA VAL A 77 8.48 -5.41 -3.18
C VAL A 77 9.97 -5.73 -3.13
N ARG A 78 10.33 -7.02 -3.21
CA ARG A 78 11.73 -7.46 -3.17
C ARG A 78 12.50 -7.02 -4.41
N SER A 79 11.91 -7.13 -5.59
CA SER A 79 12.55 -6.78 -6.86
C SER A 79 12.76 -5.27 -7.04
N LEU A 80 11.82 -4.47 -6.52
CA LEU A 80 11.87 -3.02 -6.63
C LEU A 80 12.71 -2.37 -5.53
N LYS A 81 13.14 -3.13 -4.51
CA LYS A 81 13.93 -2.61 -3.40
C LYS A 81 15.28 -2.07 -3.87
N ALA A 82 15.53 -0.80 -3.55
CA ALA A 82 16.79 -0.12 -3.85
C ALA A 82 17.11 0.90 -2.75
N PRO A 83 18.40 1.23 -2.52
CA PRO A 83 18.78 2.34 -1.65
C PRO A 83 18.14 3.65 -2.15
N GLY A 84 17.64 4.50 -1.24
CA GLY A 84 17.02 5.77 -1.63
C GLY A 84 15.61 5.64 -2.21
N ARG A 85 15.00 4.46 -2.17
CA ARG A 85 13.69 4.20 -2.79
C ARG A 85 12.61 3.84 -1.78
N LEU A 86 11.53 4.60 -1.82
CA LEU A 86 10.29 4.37 -1.08
C LEU A 86 9.38 3.41 -1.85
N ILE A 87 9.02 2.29 -1.23
CA ILE A 87 8.12 1.30 -1.84
C ILE A 87 6.71 1.48 -1.28
N ILE A 88 5.75 1.74 -2.15
CA ILE A 88 4.33 1.84 -1.87
C ILE A 88 3.68 0.51 -2.23
N CYS A 89 2.80 0.00 -1.37
CA CYS A 89 2.10 -1.25 -1.59
C CYS A 89 0.61 -1.15 -1.25
N GLY A 90 -0.20 -2.09 -1.75
CA GLY A 90 -1.66 -2.12 -1.54
C GLY A 90 -2.12 -2.87 -0.30
N LYS A 91 -1.20 -3.48 0.48
CA LYS A 91 -1.53 -4.36 1.61
C LYS A 91 -0.56 -4.17 2.78
N LEU A 92 -1.07 -4.27 4.00
CA LEU A 92 -0.26 -4.14 5.23
C LEU A 92 0.80 -5.23 5.37
N GLU A 93 0.49 -6.46 4.98
CA GLU A 93 1.43 -7.60 5.03
C GLU A 93 2.71 -7.37 4.22
N LEU A 94 2.63 -6.57 3.14
CA LEU A 94 3.76 -6.24 2.28
C LEU A 94 4.76 -5.28 2.95
N LEU A 95 4.38 -4.63 4.06
CA LEU A 95 5.33 -3.87 4.87
C LEU A 95 6.39 -4.79 5.49
N MET A 96 6.01 -6.02 5.89
CA MET A 96 6.96 -7.01 6.41
C MET A 96 7.95 -7.48 5.33
N ALA A 97 7.55 -7.46 4.07
CA ALA A 97 8.41 -7.79 2.93
C ALA A 97 9.41 -6.67 2.57
N GLY A 98 9.30 -5.49 3.21
CA GLY A 98 10.16 -4.32 2.93
C GLY A 98 9.43 -3.13 2.31
N GLY A 99 8.09 -3.17 2.22
CA GLY A 99 7.28 -2.01 1.84
C GLY A 99 7.46 -0.86 2.84
N SER A 100 7.64 0.36 2.34
CA SER A 100 7.81 1.55 3.17
C SER A 100 6.48 2.20 3.54
N ALA A 101 5.52 2.18 2.60
CA ALA A 101 4.18 2.71 2.77
C ALA A 101 3.15 1.71 2.25
N ALA A 102 2.03 1.55 2.94
CA ALA A 102 0.88 0.77 2.50
C ALA A 102 -0.34 1.66 2.37
N ILE A 103 -1.07 1.55 1.27
CA ILE A 103 -2.34 2.23 1.03
C ILE A 103 -3.42 1.14 1.08
N VAL A 104 -4.27 1.17 2.10
CA VAL A 104 -5.30 0.16 2.32
C VAL A 104 -6.67 0.79 2.49
N ASP A 105 -7.73 0.07 2.15
CA ASP A 105 -9.07 0.44 2.58
C ASP A 105 -9.27 0.01 4.03
N GLU A 106 -9.64 0.96 4.89
CA GLU A 106 -10.06 0.70 6.26
C GLU A 106 -11.52 1.14 6.41
N SER A 107 -12.43 0.16 6.43
CA SER A 107 -13.87 0.41 6.61
C SER A 107 -14.46 1.39 5.58
N GLY A 108 -14.07 1.27 4.31
CA GLY A 108 -14.51 2.14 3.21
C GLY A 108 -13.78 3.47 3.14
N LYS A 109 -12.68 3.64 3.89
CA LYS A 109 -11.84 4.84 3.86
C LYS A 109 -10.39 4.50 3.53
N PRO A 110 -9.78 5.14 2.53
CA PRO A 110 -8.37 4.94 2.24
C PRO A 110 -7.50 5.45 3.40
N SER A 111 -6.62 4.59 3.89
CA SER A 111 -5.66 4.87 4.96
C SER A 111 -4.25 4.60 4.49
N ILE A 112 -3.31 5.49 4.85
CA ILE A 112 -1.88 5.31 4.60
C ILE A 112 -1.24 4.81 5.88
N TYR A 113 -0.49 3.72 5.77
CA TYR A 113 0.37 3.22 6.82
C TYR A 113 1.82 3.38 6.42
N LEU A 114 2.66 3.84 7.35
CA LEU A 114 4.09 3.99 7.14
C LEU A 114 4.83 3.06 8.08
N SER A 115 5.70 2.21 7.53
CA SER A 115 6.68 1.51 8.33
C SER A 115 7.84 2.47 8.59
N MET A 116 7.97 2.96 9.82
CA MET A 116 9.02 3.91 10.17
C MET A 116 10.42 3.30 10.05
N LEU A 117 10.52 1.99 10.32
CA LEU A 117 11.74 1.22 10.13
C LEU A 117 12.17 1.14 8.66
N ASN A 118 11.24 0.81 7.76
CA ASN A 118 11.57 0.72 6.34
C ASN A 118 11.83 2.11 5.76
N LEU A 119 11.03 3.11 6.13
CA LEU A 119 11.19 4.48 5.69
C LEU A 119 12.54 5.06 6.08
N SER A 120 13.00 4.88 7.32
CA SER A 120 14.32 5.36 7.75
C SER A 120 15.46 4.70 6.97
N ASN A 121 15.34 3.41 6.66
CA ASN A 121 16.30 2.69 5.81
C ASN A 121 16.34 3.19 4.36
N THR A 122 15.26 3.81 3.87
CA THR A 122 15.25 4.43 2.53
C THR A 122 15.96 5.77 2.49
N GLY A 123 16.07 6.50 3.61
CA GLY A 123 16.55 7.89 3.63
C GLY A 123 15.62 8.89 2.92
N VAL A 124 14.40 8.49 2.53
CA VAL A 124 13.41 9.37 1.92
C VAL A 124 12.63 10.13 2.99
N THR A 125 12.58 11.45 2.87
CA THR A 125 11.75 12.30 3.71
C THR A 125 10.39 12.53 3.05
N LEU A 126 9.32 12.35 3.81
CA LEU A 126 7.96 12.68 3.41
C LEU A 126 7.57 14.06 3.97
N SER A 127 6.68 14.74 3.25
CA SER A 127 6.08 16.00 3.69
C SER A 127 5.25 15.85 4.97
N ASP A 128 5.22 16.91 5.78
CA ASP A 128 4.46 16.95 7.04
C ASP A 128 2.97 16.62 6.86
N ALA A 129 2.39 16.98 5.72
CA ALA A 129 1.01 16.65 5.39
C ALA A 129 0.78 15.13 5.36
N VAL A 130 1.68 14.37 4.73
CA VAL A 130 1.61 12.90 4.71
C VAL A 130 1.85 12.33 6.10
N LEU A 131 2.83 12.86 6.83
CA LEU A 131 3.16 12.40 8.18
C LEU A 131 2.06 12.66 9.22
N LYS A 132 1.12 13.58 8.95
CA LYS A 132 -0.06 13.88 9.78
C LYS A 132 -1.24 12.96 9.49
N ILE A 133 -1.44 12.58 8.23
CA ILE A 133 -2.57 11.71 7.83
C ILE A 133 -2.23 10.23 7.91
N ALA A 134 -0.95 9.88 7.83
CA ALA A 134 -0.51 8.49 7.83
C ALA A 134 -0.41 7.92 9.25
N LYS A 135 -0.83 6.66 9.39
CA LYS A 135 -0.65 5.86 10.60
C LYS A 135 0.76 5.29 10.62
N ARG A 136 1.49 5.48 11.71
CA ARG A 136 2.88 5.04 11.85
C ARG A 136 2.92 3.67 12.51
N LEU A 137 3.72 2.78 11.94
CA LEU A 137 4.00 1.42 12.41
C LEU A 137 5.50 1.28 12.71
#